data_AF-A0A948WS07-F1
#
_entry.id   AF-A0A948WS07-F1
#
_cell.length_a   1.000
_cell.length_b   1.000
_cell.length_c   1.000
_cell.angle_alpha   90.00
_cell.angle_beta   90.00
_cell.angle_gamma   90.00
#
_symmetry.space_group_name_H-M   'P 1'
#
loop_
_entity.id
_entity.type
_entity.pdbx_description
1 polymer ?
#
loop_
_entity_poly.entity_id
_entity_poly.type
_entity_poly.pdbx_seq_one_letter_code
_entity_poly.pdbx_strand_id
1 'polypeptide(L)'
;MVVLRLKKMGRAHHPFFRLAAMDRRAPRDGVVIEELGWYEPQGKDGKQFNLKMDRIQHWLSVGAQPSDTVVSLIRRAGGSVKDTVLSVRHAKGRTKADAIRAKKGLEPLRGPKPAAEAKKG
;
A
#
# COMPACT_ATOMS: atom_id res chain seq x y z
N MET A 1 13.11 -3.98 10.37
CA MET A 1 11.99 -3.27 9.69
C MET A 1 10.89 -4.27 9.43
N VAL A 2 9.63 -3.84 9.48
CA VAL A 2 8.49 -4.70 9.13
C VAL A 2 8.31 -4.75 7.62
N VAL A 3 8.08 -5.93 7.08
CA VAL A 3 7.82 -6.18 5.66
C VAL A 3 6.50 -6.93 5.49
N LEU A 4 5.77 -6.60 4.43
CA LEU A 4 4.59 -7.36 4.00
C LEU A 4 5.02 -8.37 2.94
N ARG A 5 5.03 -9.65 3.30
CA ARG A 5 5.53 -10.73 2.45
C ARG A 5 4.64 -11.96 2.49
N LEU A 6 4.81 -12.82 1.49
CA LEU A 6 4.12 -14.09 1.38
C LEU A 6 4.87 -15.18 2.14
N LYS A 7 4.19 -15.86 3.05
CA LYS A 7 4.62 -17.10 3.69
C LYS A 7 4.13 -18.27 2.84
N LYS A 8 5.02 -19.17 2.43
CA LYS A 8 4.61 -20.34 1.65
C LYS A 8 3.98 -21.35 2.59
N MET A 9 2.79 -21.79 2.21
CA MET A 9 1.98 -22.78 2.86
C MET A 9 1.46 -23.77 1.79
N GLY A 10 0.74 -24.80 2.22
CA GLY A 10 0.16 -25.77 1.31
C GLY A 10 1.09 -26.97 1.06
N ARG A 11 0.73 -27.75 0.05
CA ARG A 11 1.34 -29.06 -0.24
C ARG A 11 1.99 -29.07 -1.62
N ALA A 12 2.68 -30.16 -1.93
CA ALA A 12 3.21 -30.37 -3.29
C ALA A 12 2.08 -30.18 -4.33
N HIS A 13 2.40 -29.48 -5.42
CA HIS A 13 1.48 -29.15 -6.52
C HIS A 13 0.26 -28.28 -6.19
N HIS A 14 0.10 -27.84 -4.93
CA HIS A 14 -0.97 -26.92 -4.51
C HIS A 14 -0.39 -25.82 -3.60
N PRO A 15 0.22 -24.79 -4.21
CA PRO A 15 0.82 -23.69 -3.46
C PRO A 15 -0.25 -22.81 -2.84
N PHE A 16 -0.14 -22.58 -1.54
CA PHE A 16 -0.97 -21.62 -0.80
C PHE A 16 -0.05 -20.60 -0.14
N PHE A 17 -0.45 -19.33 -0.07
CA PHE A 17 0.38 -18.30 0.54
C PHE A 17 -0.42 -17.52 1.57
N ARG A 18 0.17 -17.28 2.74
CA ARG A 18 -0.36 -16.31 3.70
C ARG A 18 0.33 -14.97 3.51
N LEU A 19 -0.44 -13.90 3.41
CA LEU A 19 0.09 -12.54 3.46
C LEU A 19 0.24 -12.13 4.92
N ALA A 20 1.45 -11.75 5.31
CA ALA A 20 1.75 -11.45 6.70
C ALA A 20 2.72 -10.28 6.86
N ALA A 21 2.54 -9.53 7.95
CA ALA A 21 3.51 -8.57 8.45
C ALA A 21 4.55 -9.31 9.30
N MET A 22 5.83 -9.18 8.96
CA MET A 22 6.93 -9.84 9.66
C MET A 22 8.16 -8.94 9.76
N ASP A 23 9.05 -9.19 10.72
CA ASP A 23 10.39 -8.59 10.70
C ASP A 23 11.18 -9.15 9.51
N ARG A 24 11.85 -8.27 8.74
CA ARG A 24 12.70 -8.65 7.60
C ARG A 24 13.73 -9.74 7.93
N ARG A 25 14.25 -9.76 9.16
CA ARG A 25 15.26 -10.72 9.63
C ARG A 25 14.69 -12.10 9.93
N ALA A 26 13.37 -12.21 10.11
CA ALA A 26 12.73 -13.50 10.37
C ALA A 26 12.84 -14.40 9.12
N PRO A 27 13.00 -15.73 9.29
CA PRO A 27 13.02 -16.67 8.16
C PRO A 27 11.69 -16.62 7.39
N ARG A 28 11.69 -17.05 6.12
CA ARG A 28 10.52 -16.96 5.21
C ARG A 28 9.22 -17.43 5.87
N ASP A 29 9.29 -18.59 6.53
CA ASP A 29 8.14 -19.25 7.15
C ASP A 29 8.14 -19.12 8.69
N GLY A 30 8.83 -18.11 9.21
CA GLY A 30 8.98 -17.86 10.65
C GLY A 30 7.76 -17.27 11.34
N VAL A 31 8.03 -16.62 12.48
CA VAL A 31 7.03 -15.97 13.34
C VAL A 31 6.42 -14.77 12.62
N VAL A 32 5.11 -14.68 12.71
CA VAL A 32 4.29 -13.64 12.10
C VAL A 32 3.83 -12.65 13.16
N ILE A 33 3.91 -11.35 12.87
CA ILE A 33 3.35 -10.31 13.74
C ILE A 33 1.84 -10.26 13.57
N GLU A 34 1.38 -10.19 12.31
CA GLU A 34 -0.05 -10.15 11.97
C GLU A 34 -0.32 -10.81 10.61
N GLU A 35 -1.40 -11.61 10.54
CA GLU A 35 -1.89 -12.19 9.29
C GLU A 35 -2.91 -11.25 8.60
N LEU A 36 -2.51 -10.78 7.42
CA LEU A 36 -3.22 -9.76 6.65
C LEU A 36 -4.06 -10.33 5.51
N GLY A 37 -3.95 -11.63 5.25
CA GLY A 37 -4.73 -12.28 4.19
C GLY A 37 -4.08 -13.55 3.67
N TRP A 38 -4.55 -14.00 2.51
CA TRP A 38 -4.02 -15.15 1.81
C TRP A 38 -4.11 -15.00 0.29
N TYR A 39 -3.33 -15.81 -0.40
CA TYR A 39 -3.26 -15.89 -1.85
C TYR A 39 -3.08 -17.34 -2.29
N GLU A 40 -3.94 -17.78 -3.20
CA GLU A 40 -3.92 -19.07 -3.86
C GLU A 40 -3.87 -18.86 -5.38
N PRO A 41 -2.70 -19.06 -6.03
CA PRO A 41 -2.56 -18.85 -7.47
C PRO A 41 -3.47 -19.76 -8.31
N GLN A 42 -3.73 -20.97 -7.82
CA GLN A 42 -4.58 -21.97 -8.46
C GLN A 42 -6.06 -21.85 -8.07
N GLY A 43 -6.43 -20.84 -7.29
CA GLY A 43 -7.81 -20.61 -6.88
C GLY A 43 -8.71 -20.32 -8.09
N LYS A 44 -10.00 -20.65 -7.96
CA LYS A 44 -11.02 -20.32 -8.96
C LYS A 44 -11.11 -18.81 -9.17
N ASP A 45 -11.51 -18.39 -10.38
CA ASP A 45 -11.67 -16.98 -10.72
C ASP A 45 -12.52 -16.24 -9.68
N GLY A 46 -12.02 -15.08 -9.23
CA GLY A 46 -12.64 -14.27 -8.19
C GLY A 46 -12.39 -14.72 -6.74
N LYS A 47 -11.76 -15.88 -6.51
CA LYS A 47 -11.44 -16.40 -5.15
C LYS A 47 -9.95 -16.71 -4.98
N GLN A 48 -9.09 -16.08 -5.76
CA GLN A 48 -7.64 -16.32 -5.70
C GLN A 48 -6.97 -15.68 -4.49
N PHE A 49 -7.57 -14.68 -3.85
CA PHE A 49 -7.00 -14.02 -2.68
C PHE A 49 -8.09 -13.43 -1.79
N ASN A 50 -7.74 -13.22 -0.52
CA ASN A 50 -8.52 -12.40 0.40
C ASN A 50 -7.57 -11.53 1.22
N LEU A 51 -7.78 -10.21 1.20
CA LEU A 51 -6.90 -9.24 1.83
C LEU A 51 -7.67 -8.39 2.83
N LYS A 52 -7.13 -8.25 4.05
CA LYS A 52 -7.63 -7.31 5.07
C LYS A 52 -7.10 -5.91 4.76
N MET A 53 -7.76 -5.22 3.83
CA MET A 53 -7.28 -3.95 3.28
C MET A 53 -7.05 -2.88 4.35
N ASP A 54 -7.89 -2.79 5.38
CA ASP A 54 -7.75 -1.82 6.47
C ASP A 54 -6.42 -2.00 7.23
N ARG A 55 -6.07 -3.26 7.50
CA ARG A 55 -4.82 -3.60 8.21
C ARG A 55 -3.61 -3.42 7.32
N ILE A 56 -3.71 -3.76 6.04
CA ILE A 56 -2.64 -3.50 5.07
C ILE A 56 -2.35 -2.00 4.99
N GLN A 57 -3.38 -1.16 4.89
CA GLN A 57 -3.22 0.29 4.85
C GLN A 57 -2.57 0.83 6.13
N HIS A 58 -2.95 0.30 7.30
CA HIS A 58 -2.28 0.62 8.55
C HIS A 58 -0.79 0.25 8.54
N TRP A 59 -0.44 -0.95 8.07
CA TRP A 59 0.97 -1.36 8.02
C TRP A 59 1.78 -0.52 7.03
N LEU A 60 1.20 -0.18 5.89
CA LEU A 60 1.81 0.75 4.94
C LEU A 60 2.00 2.15 5.55
N SER A 61 1.07 2.61 6.40
CA SER A 61 1.17 3.93 7.04
C SER A 61 2.22 4.02 8.12
N VAL A 62 2.50 2.92 8.82
CA VAL A 62 3.63 2.84 9.76
C VAL A 62 4.97 2.60 9.07
N GLY A 63 4.99 2.49 7.73
CA GLY A 63 6.20 2.38 6.92
C GLY A 63 6.63 0.95 6.60
N ALA A 64 5.75 -0.04 6.73
CA ALA A 64 6.04 -1.40 6.29
C ALA A 64 6.24 -1.44 4.77
N GLN A 65 7.24 -2.20 4.33
CA GLN A 65 7.56 -2.34 2.90
C GLN A 65 6.92 -3.61 2.32
N PRO A 66 6.03 -3.51 1.33
CA PRO A 66 5.48 -4.67 0.65
C PRO A 66 6.45 -5.22 -0.40
N SER A 67 6.44 -6.54 -0.61
CA SER A 67 7.10 -7.18 -1.75
C SER A 67 6.32 -6.98 -3.06
N ASP A 68 6.96 -7.17 -4.21
CA ASP A 68 6.36 -6.90 -5.54
C ASP A 68 5.05 -7.67 -5.78
N THR A 69 5.00 -8.95 -5.40
CA THR A 69 3.77 -9.75 -5.53
C THR A 69 2.66 -9.19 -4.65
N VAL A 70 2.98 -8.70 -3.46
CA VAL A 70 2.01 -8.08 -2.54
C VAL A 70 1.50 -6.77 -3.11
N VAL A 71 2.36 -5.96 -3.74
CA VAL A 71 1.94 -4.75 -4.47
C VAL A 71 0.93 -5.11 -5.57
N SER A 72 1.22 -6.15 -6.36
CA SER A 72 0.31 -6.63 -7.41
C SER A 72 -1.03 -7.12 -6.85
N LEU A 73 -1.03 -7.84 -5.73
CA LEU A 73 -2.26 -8.28 -5.06
C LEU A 73 -3.08 -7.10 -4.53
N ILE A 74 -2.43 -6.09 -3.93
CA ILE A 74 -3.10 -4.86 -3.47
C ILE A 74 -3.76 -4.13 -4.65
N ARG A 75 -3.07 -4.01 -5.79
CA ARG A 75 -3.62 -3.40 -7.01
C ARG A 75 -4.82 -4.17 -7.55
N ARG A 76 -4.74 -5.51 -7.57
CA ARG A 76 -5.85 -6.38 -7.99
C ARG A 76 -7.06 -6.27 -7.06
N ALA A 77 -6.85 -5.94 -5.80
CA ALA A 77 -7.92 -5.65 -4.83
C ALA A 77 -8.48 -4.22 -4.93
N GLY A 78 -8.04 -3.42 -5.91
CA GLY A 78 -8.46 -2.03 -6.09
C GLY A 78 -7.73 -1.01 -5.20
N GLY A 79 -6.71 -1.43 -4.46
CA GLY A 79 -5.90 -0.55 -3.61
C GLY A 79 -4.63 -0.05 -4.31
N SER A 80 -3.97 0.94 -3.70
CA SER A 80 -2.72 1.51 -4.22
C SER A 80 -1.74 1.85 -3.10
N VAL A 81 -0.55 1.27 -3.19
CA VAL A 81 0.53 1.51 -2.22
C VAL A 81 1.03 2.95 -2.28
N LYS A 82 1.04 3.57 -3.47
CA LYS A 82 1.50 4.96 -3.64
C LYS A 82 0.57 5.94 -2.93
N ASP A 83 -0.75 5.72 -3.05
CA ASP A 83 -1.74 6.61 -2.47
C ASP A 83 -1.71 6.58 -0.95
N THR A 84 -1.49 5.40 -0.36
CA THR A 84 -1.29 5.27 1.10
C THR A 84 0.00 5.93 1.57
N VAL A 85 1.12 5.77 0.84
CA VAL A 85 2.39 6.39 1.25
C VAL A 85 2.34 7.91 1.10
N LEU A 86 1.69 8.43 0.04
CA LEU A 86 1.50 9.87 -0.17
C LEU A 86 0.57 10.48 0.88
N SER A 87 -0.55 9.84 1.20
CA SER A 87 -1.49 10.35 2.21
C SER A 87 -0.85 10.44 3.60
N VAL A 88 0.02 9.49 3.94
CA VAL A 88 0.75 9.47 5.22
C VAL A 88 1.82 10.55 5.29
N ARG A 89 2.53 10.80 4.18
CA ARG A 89 3.46 11.93 4.08
C ARG A 89 2.73 13.26 4.23
N HIS A 90 1.59 13.43 3.58
CA HIS A 90 0.77 14.64 3.70
C HIS A 90 0.16 14.81 5.10
N ALA A 91 -0.23 13.73 5.77
CA ALA A 91 -0.76 13.77 7.14
C ALA A 91 0.33 14.11 8.16
N LYS A 92 1.53 13.52 8.02
CA LYS A 92 2.66 13.74 8.94
C LYS A 92 3.40 15.05 8.67
N GLY A 93 3.23 15.62 7.47
CA GLY A 93 3.75 16.94 7.07
C GLY A 93 2.92 18.13 7.55
N ARG A 94 1.68 17.95 8.03
CA ARG A 94 0.93 19.02 8.71
C ARG A 94 1.48 19.22 10.11
N THR A 95 2.58 19.96 10.20
CA THR A 95 3.10 20.43 11.49
C THR A 95 2.18 21.53 12.03
N LYS A 96 2.34 21.90 13.31
CA LYS A 96 1.61 23.05 13.91
C LYS A 96 1.70 24.34 13.06
N ALA A 97 2.71 24.48 12.20
CA ALA A 97 2.88 25.59 11.27
C ALA A 97 1.79 25.66 10.16
N ASP A 98 1.32 24.52 9.65
CA ASP A 98 0.26 24.48 8.61
C ASP A 98 -1.11 24.84 9.19
N ALA A 99 -1.37 24.47 10.45
CA ALA A 99 -2.58 24.85 11.17
C ALA A 99 -2.64 26.37 11.45
N ILE A 100 -1.49 27.02 11.65
CA ILE A 100 -1.38 28.48 11.78
C ILE A 100 -1.60 29.16 10.42
N ARG A 101 -1.08 28.59 9.32
CA ARG A 101 -1.22 29.15 7.97
C ARG A 101 -2.65 29.07 7.42
N ALA A 102 -3.39 28.01 7.75
CA ALA A 102 -4.81 27.87 7.42
C ALA A 102 -5.71 28.87 8.18
N LYS A 103 -5.35 29.27 9.41
CA LYS A 103 -6.04 30.34 10.13
C LYS A 103 -5.77 31.75 9.57
N LYS A 104 -4.73 31.94 8.75
CA LYS A 104 -4.32 33.25 8.21
C LYS A 104 -4.89 33.58 6.82
N GLY A 105 -5.74 32.71 6.25
CA GLY A 105 -6.54 33.04 5.05
C GLY A 105 -5.75 33.40 3.80
N LEU A 106 -4.62 32.74 3.53
CA LEU A 106 -3.87 32.96 2.29
C LEU A 106 -4.27 31.92 1.24
N GLU A 107 -5.09 32.34 0.28
CA GLU A 107 -5.55 31.53 -0.85
C GLU A 107 -4.37 30.93 -1.66
N PRO A 108 -4.45 29.66 -2.11
CA PRO A 108 -3.43 29.08 -2.96
C PRO A 108 -3.49 29.73 -4.35
N LEU A 109 -2.34 30.26 -4.80
CA LEU A 109 -2.15 30.69 -6.19
C LEU A 109 -2.50 29.53 -7.11
N ARG A 110 -3.60 29.72 -7.83
CA ARG A 110 -4.10 28.85 -8.90
C ARG A 110 -2.99 28.73 -9.95
N GLY A 111 -2.18 27.68 -9.85
CA GLY A 111 -1.20 27.35 -10.89
C GLY A 111 -1.94 27.19 -12.22
N PRO A 112 -1.44 27.79 -13.32
CA PRO A 112 -2.22 27.88 -14.54
C PRO A 112 -2.51 26.49 -15.11
N LYS A 113 -3.77 26.25 -15.47
CA LYS A 113 -4.16 25.15 -16.36
C LYS A 113 -3.36 25.31 -17.66
N PRO A 114 -2.66 24.28 -18.17
CA PRO A 114 -2.17 24.34 -19.55
C PRO A 114 -3.39 24.25 -20.47
N ALA A 115 -3.78 25.39 -21.03
CA ALA A 115 -4.76 25.47 -22.11
C ALA A 115 -4.09 25.07 -23.43
N ALA A 116 -4.88 24.40 -24.25
CA ALA A 116 -4.54 23.88 -25.56
C ALA A 116 -4.20 24.97 -26.60
N GLU A 117 -3.43 24.56 -27.61
CA GLU A 117 -3.58 24.88 -29.05
C GLU A 117 -3.32 26.31 -29.57
N ALA A 118 -2.36 26.46 -30.50
CA ALA A 118 -2.56 26.92 -31.90
C ALA A 118 -1.31 27.58 -32.55
N LYS A 119 -0.97 27.05 -33.75
CA LYS A 119 -0.31 27.64 -34.94
C LYS A 119 0.38 29.01 -34.85
N LYS A 120 1.64 29.07 -35.32
CA LYS A 120 2.03 29.77 -36.58
C LYS A 120 3.50 29.46 -36.92
N GLY A 121 3.76 29.10 -38.18
CA GLY A 121 5.09 28.86 -38.77
C GLY A 121 4.91 28.32 -40.17
#